data_AF-A0A960FDT4-F1
#
_entry.id   AF-A0A960FDT4-F1
#
_cell.length_a   1.000
_cell.length_b   1.000
_cell.length_c   1.000
_cell.angle_alpha   90.00
_cell.angle_beta   90.00
_cell.angle_gamma   90.00
#
_symmetry.space_group_name_H-M   'P 1'
#
loop_
_entity.id
_entity.type
_entity.pdbx_description
1 polymer ?
#
loop_
_entity_poly.entity_id
_entity_poly.type
_entity_poly.pdbx_seq_one_letter_code
_entity_poly.pdbx_strand_id
1 'polypeptide(L)'
;MQPRFDAAYEAIDAANARDPNRLVVDGVERAKELVHADAVERWVRHLDPEADELQILAARAHHLRRWATPRTAYPAGRAGYLRWRRDQQQRQAAEVAAIVGSSGYDEEAAERVAAIVAKRGLGRDRSVQVHEDALCLAFLELQLDELADQMGPDRTIDVVAKTIKKMSPAAVAAAAGVALSPEGARLLARAVERP
;
A
#
# COMPACT_ATOMS: atom_id res chain seq x y z
N MET A 1 7.05 -25.87 -6.83
CA MET A 1 7.70 -24.54 -6.85
C MET A 1 7.42 -23.92 -8.20
N GLN A 2 6.95 -22.69 -8.21
CA GLN A 2 6.51 -21.98 -9.41
C GLN A 2 7.59 -20.95 -9.73
N PRO A 3 8.64 -21.31 -10.50
CA PRO A 3 9.93 -20.60 -10.48
C PRO A 3 9.83 -19.11 -10.87
N ARG A 4 8.84 -18.77 -11.70
CA ARG A 4 8.56 -17.38 -12.11
C ARG A 4 8.00 -16.50 -10.97
N PHE A 5 7.18 -17.07 -10.10
CA PHE A 5 6.58 -16.36 -8.97
C PHE A 5 7.66 -16.00 -7.96
N ASP A 6 8.44 -17.00 -7.55
CA ASP A 6 9.54 -16.83 -6.60
C ASP A 6 10.54 -15.78 -7.11
N ALA A 7 10.92 -15.85 -8.40
CA ALA A 7 11.80 -14.87 -9.02
C ALA A 7 11.24 -13.43 -9.02
N ALA A 8 9.95 -13.26 -9.36
CA ALA A 8 9.31 -11.95 -9.37
C ALA A 8 9.19 -11.37 -7.95
N TYR A 9 8.80 -12.20 -6.99
CA TYR A 9 8.66 -11.83 -5.59
C TYR A 9 10.01 -11.38 -5.02
N GLU A 10 11.07 -12.18 -5.19
CA GLU A 10 12.42 -11.86 -4.74
C GLU A 10 12.97 -10.59 -5.40
N ALA A 11 12.70 -10.36 -6.69
CA ALA A 11 13.15 -9.16 -7.38
C ALA A 11 12.44 -7.88 -6.88
N ILE A 12 11.14 -7.95 -6.59
CA ILE A 12 10.38 -6.85 -5.97
C ILE A 12 10.92 -6.55 -4.57
N ASP A 13 11.15 -7.59 -3.77
CA ASP A 13 11.67 -7.45 -2.42
C ASP A 13 13.09 -6.90 -2.42
N ALA A 14 13.97 -7.39 -3.28
CA ALA A 14 15.32 -6.87 -3.44
C ALA A 14 15.32 -5.39 -3.85
N ALA A 15 14.32 -4.95 -4.64
CA ALA A 15 14.16 -3.54 -4.98
C ALA A 15 13.73 -2.69 -3.77
N ASN A 16 12.78 -3.16 -2.97
CA ASN A 16 12.30 -2.45 -1.78
C ASN A 16 13.29 -2.50 -0.60
N ALA A 17 14.11 -3.55 -0.50
CA ALA A 17 15.17 -3.70 0.50
C ALA A 17 16.22 -2.57 0.45
N ARG A 18 16.33 -1.91 -0.70
CA ARG A 18 17.24 -0.76 -0.92
C ARG A 18 16.70 0.56 -0.39
N ASP A 19 15.46 0.62 0.10
CA ASP A 19 14.95 1.81 0.78
C ASP A 19 15.92 2.19 1.91
N PRO A 20 16.45 3.43 1.97
CA PRO A 20 17.33 3.86 3.06
C PRO A 20 16.56 4.15 4.35
N ASN A 21 15.24 4.33 4.30
CA ASN A 21 14.42 4.55 5.47
C ASN A 21 14.21 3.22 6.21
N ARG A 22 14.11 3.29 7.54
CA ARG A 22 14.05 2.12 8.41
C ARG A 22 12.90 2.22 9.39
N LEU A 23 12.26 1.09 9.67
CA LEU A 23 11.28 0.92 10.73
C LEU A 23 11.74 -0.20 11.66
N VAL A 24 11.42 -0.07 12.95
CA VAL A 24 11.64 -1.13 13.94
C VAL A 24 10.35 -1.92 14.11
N VAL A 25 10.39 -3.20 13.78
CA VAL A 25 9.27 -4.13 13.94
C VAL A 25 9.77 -5.31 14.77
N ASP A 26 9.10 -5.61 15.88
CA ASP A 26 9.49 -6.67 16.82
C ASP A 26 10.96 -6.55 17.30
N GLY A 27 11.43 -5.31 17.48
CA GLY A 27 12.82 -5.02 17.88
C GLY A 27 13.85 -5.17 16.77
N VAL A 28 13.44 -5.46 15.53
CA VAL A 28 14.32 -5.62 14.37
C VAL A 28 14.16 -4.44 13.42
N GLU A 29 15.28 -3.82 13.05
CA GLU A 29 15.31 -2.74 12.08
C GLU A 29 15.25 -3.28 10.65
N ARG A 30 14.26 -2.83 9.87
CA ARG A 30 14.00 -3.31 8.50
C ARG A 30 13.72 -2.14 7.56
N ALA A 31 13.97 -2.33 6.26
CA ALA A 31 13.67 -1.34 5.23
C ALA A 31 12.17 -0.99 5.25
N LYS A 32 11.83 0.30 5.27
CA LYS A 32 10.45 0.77 5.46
C LYS A 32 9.50 0.21 4.40
N GLU A 33 9.84 0.31 3.11
CA GLU A 33 8.95 -0.23 2.07
C GLU A 33 8.80 -1.77 2.12
N LEU A 34 9.76 -2.53 2.67
CA LEU A 34 9.57 -3.97 2.89
C LEU A 34 8.57 -4.26 4.02
N VAL A 35 8.68 -3.53 5.13
CA VAL A 35 7.72 -3.65 6.25
C VAL A 35 6.31 -3.36 5.77
N HIS A 36 6.13 -2.30 4.98
CA HIS A 36 4.83 -1.98 4.40
C HIS A 36 4.37 -3.06 3.41
N ALA A 37 5.26 -3.60 2.57
CA ALA A 37 4.93 -4.66 1.63
C ALA A 37 4.42 -5.91 2.35
N ASP A 38 5.04 -6.30 3.47
CA ASP A 38 4.60 -7.43 4.30
C ASP A 38 3.19 -7.20 4.84
N ALA A 39 2.93 -6.00 5.37
CA ALA A 39 1.61 -5.65 5.91
C ALA A 39 0.54 -5.66 4.81
N VAL A 40 0.83 -5.08 3.64
CA VAL A 40 -0.12 -5.04 2.51
C VAL A 40 -0.41 -6.45 2.00
N GLU A 41 0.60 -7.31 1.84
CA GLU A 41 0.37 -8.71 1.46
C GLU A 41 -0.52 -9.44 2.48
N ARG A 42 -0.21 -9.31 3.77
CA ARG A 42 -0.99 -9.94 4.85
C ARG A 42 -2.46 -9.50 4.79
N TRP A 43 -2.72 -8.20 4.58
CA TRP A 43 -4.08 -7.70 4.43
C TRP A 43 -4.76 -8.15 3.15
N VAL A 44 -4.05 -8.25 2.02
CA VAL A 44 -4.61 -8.83 0.78
C VAL A 44 -5.06 -10.28 1.02
N ARG A 45 -4.22 -11.11 1.67
CA ARG A 45 -4.56 -12.50 1.99
C ARG A 45 -5.72 -12.62 2.98
N HIS A 46 -5.83 -11.68 3.91
CA HIS A 46 -6.94 -11.62 4.86
C HIS A 46 -8.27 -11.27 4.17
N LEU A 47 -8.25 -10.28 3.28
CA LEU A 47 -9.44 -9.79 2.59
C LEU A 47 -9.87 -10.69 1.43
N ASP A 48 -8.92 -11.38 0.80
CA ASP A 48 -9.15 -12.30 -0.31
C ASP A 48 -8.32 -13.57 -0.11
N PRO A 49 -8.86 -14.59 0.58
CA PRO A 49 -8.16 -15.85 0.86
C PRO A 49 -7.73 -16.62 -0.39
N GLU A 50 -8.40 -16.36 -1.51
CA GLU A 50 -8.13 -16.94 -2.83
C GLU A 50 -7.27 -16.02 -3.72
N ALA A 51 -6.62 -14.99 -3.14
CA ALA A 51 -5.77 -14.06 -3.89
C ALA A 51 -4.71 -14.81 -4.70
N ASP A 52 -4.68 -14.54 -6.00
CA ASP A 52 -3.74 -15.17 -6.93
C ASP A 52 -2.31 -14.62 -6.80
N GLU A 53 -1.36 -15.25 -7.52
CA GLU A 53 0.03 -14.82 -7.54
C GLU A 53 0.20 -13.35 -7.97
N LEU A 54 -0.65 -12.84 -8.88
CA LEU A 54 -0.56 -11.47 -9.40
C LEU A 54 -1.02 -10.43 -8.37
N GLN A 55 -2.04 -10.75 -7.58
CA GLN A 55 -2.46 -9.95 -6.42
C GLN A 55 -1.36 -9.85 -5.37
N ILE A 56 -0.68 -10.96 -5.10
CA ILE A 56 0.44 -10.98 -4.15
C ILE A 56 1.62 -10.16 -4.66
N LEU A 57 2.02 -10.32 -5.93
CA LEU A 57 3.09 -9.52 -6.53
C LEU A 57 2.74 -8.01 -6.52
N ALA A 58 1.48 -7.66 -6.80
CA ALA A 58 1.02 -6.28 -6.72
C ALA A 58 1.08 -5.75 -5.28
N ALA A 59 0.69 -6.54 -4.27
CA ALA A 59 0.79 -6.19 -2.85
C ALA A 59 2.23 -5.89 -2.45
N ARG A 60 3.18 -6.75 -2.85
CA ARG A 60 4.62 -6.52 -2.63
C ARG A 60 5.11 -5.23 -3.29
N ALA A 61 4.58 -4.92 -4.47
CA ALA A 61 5.00 -3.77 -5.28
C ALA A 61 4.21 -2.48 -5.03
N HIS A 62 3.28 -2.44 -4.07
CA HIS A 62 2.32 -1.34 -3.91
C HIS A 62 2.95 0.06 -3.85
N HIS A 63 4.15 0.16 -3.26
CA HIS A 63 4.97 1.36 -3.19
C HIS A 63 6.41 1.10 -3.70
N LEU A 64 6.54 0.31 -4.77
CA LEU A 64 7.84 -0.10 -5.32
C LEU A 64 8.84 1.07 -5.44
N ARG A 65 9.95 0.96 -4.71
CA ARG A 65 11.00 2.00 -4.62
C ARG A 65 10.47 3.41 -4.39
N ARG A 66 9.43 3.61 -3.57
CA ARG A 66 8.79 4.92 -3.40
C ARG A 66 9.75 6.01 -2.92
N TRP A 67 10.72 5.65 -2.09
CA TRP A 67 11.80 6.51 -1.61
C TRP A 67 12.67 7.14 -2.72
N ALA A 68 12.75 6.53 -3.91
CA ALA A 68 13.60 6.99 -5.00
C ALA A 68 13.17 8.36 -5.57
N THR A 69 11.91 8.75 -5.38
CA THR A 69 11.44 10.10 -5.72
C THR A 69 10.66 10.66 -4.53
N PRO A 70 11.35 11.34 -3.59
CA PRO A 70 10.72 11.79 -2.36
C PRO A 70 9.69 12.89 -2.60
N ARG A 71 8.71 13.02 -1.71
CA ARG A 71 7.69 14.08 -1.77
C ARG A 71 8.30 15.48 -1.86
N THR A 72 9.45 15.71 -1.25
CA THR A 72 10.18 16.99 -1.24
C THR A 72 10.73 17.40 -2.60
N ALA A 73 10.84 16.48 -3.57
CA ALA A 73 11.24 16.80 -4.95
C ALA A 73 10.13 17.53 -5.75
N TYR A 74 8.94 17.69 -5.17
CA TYR A 74 7.78 18.33 -5.80
C TYR A 74 7.36 19.59 -5.02
N PRO A 75 6.77 20.60 -5.68
CA PRO A 75 6.29 21.81 -5.01
C PRO A 75 5.39 21.52 -3.80
N ALA A 76 5.40 22.40 -2.79
CA ALA A 76 4.53 22.28 -1.63
C ALA A 76 3.03 22.38 -2.02
N GLY A 77 2.16 22.00 -1.09
CA GLY A 77 0.71 22.09 -1.28
C GLY A 77 0.07 20.95 -2.09
N ARG A 78 -1.25 21.06 -2.27
CA ARG A 78 -2.10 19.99 -2.83
C ARG A 78 -1.74 19.63 -4.27
N ALA A 79 -1.50 20.63 -5.12
CA ALA A 79 -1.19 20.39 -6.54
C ALA A 79 0.13 19.61 -6.72
N GLY A 80 1.17 19.97 -5.98
CA GLY A 80 2.45 19.24 -6.01
C GLY A 80 2.33 17.82 -5.44
N TYR A 81 1.53 17.62 -4.38
CA TYR A 81 1.25 16.30 -3.84
C TYR A 81 0.51 15.39 -4.83
N LEU A 82 -0.51 15.89 -5.51
CA LEU A 82 -1.26 15.13 -6.51
C LEU A 82 -0.38 14.76 -7.72
N ARG A 83 0.50 15.67 -8.14
CA ARG A 83 1.50 15.41 -9.18
C ARG A 83 2.44 14.27 -8.77
N TRP A 84 3.07 14.40 -7.60
CA TRP A 84 3.95 13.38 -7.05
C TRP A 84 3.28 12.01 -6.97
N ARG A 85 2.06 11.95 -6.43
CA ARG A 85 1.31 10.68 -6.28
C ARG A 85 1.03 10.01 -7.62
N ARG A 86 0.66 10.78 -8.65
CA ARG A 86 0.40 10.26 -9.99
C ARG A 86 1.68 9.75 -10.64
N ASP A 87 2.77 10.53 -10.57
CA ASP A 87 4.04 10.17 -11.18
C ASP A 87 4.64 8.92 -10.48
N GLN A 88 4.50 8.82 -9.15
CA GLN A 88 4.82 7.63 -8.37
C GLN A 88 4.07 6.40 -8.89
N GLN A 89 2.76 6.51 -9.04
CA GLN A 89 1.91 5.41 -9.49
C GLN A 89 2.30 4.92 -10.90
N GLN A 90 2.55 5.85 -11.83
CA GLN A 90 2.97 5.53 -13.20
C GLN A 90 4.31 4.82 -13.22
N ARG A 91 5.31 5.33 -12.49
CA ARG A 91 6.62 4.70 -12.38
C ARG A 91 6.53 3.29 -11.78
N GLN A 92 5.81 3.15 -10.67
CA GLN A 92 5.66 1.88 -9.96
C GLN A 92 5.01 0.82 -10.82
N ALA A 93 3.96 1.18 -11.57
CA ALA A 93 3.28 0.28 -12.50
C ALA A 93 4.19 -0.17 -13.65
N ALA A 94 4.94 0.76 -14.26
CA ALA A 94 5.88 0.43 -15.34
C ALA A 94 7.03 -0.47 -14.83
N GLU A 95 7.55 -0.15 -13.64
CA GLU A 95 8.67 -0.88 -13.06
C GLU A 95 8.28 -2.29 -12.62
N VAL A 96 7.11 -2.47 -11.99
CA VAL A 96 6.64 -3.81 -11.62
C VAL A 96 6.34 -4.67 -12.85
N ALA A 97 5.75 -4.10 -13.91
CA ALA A 97 5.54 -4.83 -15.18
C ALA A 97 6.86 -5.36 -15.75
N ALA A 98 7.91 -4.52 -15.74
CA ALA A 98 9.23 -4.92 -16.22
C ALA A 98 9.84 -6.06 -15.38
N ILE A 99 9.73 -5.99 -14.05
CA ILE A 99 10.21 -7.05 -13.14
C ILE A 99 9.46 -8.36 -13.39
N VAL A 100 8.13 -8.29 -13.45
CA VAL A 100 7.25 -9.46 -13.64
C VAL A 100 7.50 -10.12 -15.00
N GLY A 101 7.57 -9.33 -16.08
CA GLY A 101 7.89 -9.84 -17.42
C GLY A 101 9.28 -10.48 -17.49
N SER A 102 10.29 -9.86 -16.87
CA SER A 102 11.65 -10.41 -16.79
C SER A 102 11.75 -11.72 -16.00
N SER A 103 10.74 -12.02 -15.18
CA SER A 103 10.65 -13.24 -14.37
C SER A 103 9.96 -14.40 -15.10
N GLY A 104 9.51 -14.20 -16.35
CA GLY A 104 8.92 -15.24 -17.20
C GLY A 104 7.39 -15.25 -17.23
N TYR A 105 6.73 -14.18 -16.77
CA TYR A 105 5.32 -13.94 -17.05
C TYR A 105 5.12 -13.35 -18.44
N ASP A 106 3.96 -13.61 -19.04
CA ASP A 106 3.55 -12.96 -20.28
C ASP A 106 3.16 -11.49 -20.06
N GLU A 107 2.93 -10.79 -21.17
CA GLU A 107 2.56 -9.37 -21.17
C GLU A 107 1.22 -9.11 -20.47
N GLU A 108 0.26 -10.03 -20.59
CA GLU A 108 -1.05 -9.91 -19.96
C GLU A 108 -0.94 -9.95 -18.42
N ALA A 109 -0.18 -10.90 -17.88
CA ALA A 109 0.07 -10.99 -16.44
C ALA A 109 0.87 -9.80 -15.92
N ALA A 110 1.90 -9.34 -16.65
CA ALA A 110 2.65 -8.15 -16.28
C ALA A 110 1.78 -6.89 -16.25
N GLU A 111 0.93 -6.70 -17.26
CA GLU A 111 -0.02 -5.59 -17.34
C GLU A 111 -1.09 -5.68 -16.25
N ARG A 112 -1.52 -6.90 -15.88
CA ARG A 112 -2.44 -7.12 -14.78
C ARG A 112 -1.87 -6.64 -13.45
N VAL A 113 -0.64 -7.01 -13.11
CA VAL A 113 0.04 -6.55 -11.88
C VAL A 113 0.19 -5.03 -11.89
N ALA A 114 0.62 -4.46 -13.02
CA ALA A 114 0.74 -3.02 -13.19
C ALA A 114 -0.61 -2.30 -13.04
N ALA A 115 -1.70 -2.88 -13.53
CA ALA A 115 -3.04 -2.34 -13.36
C ALA A 115 -3.48 -2.29 -11.90
N ILE A 116 -3.17 -3.32 -11.12
CA ILE A 116 -3.47 -3.37 -9.68
C ILE A 116 -2.68 -2.29 -8.93
N VAL A 117 -1.36 -2.20 -9.14
CA VAL A 117 -0.50 -1.17 -8.52
C VAL A 117 -0.94 0.25 -8.95
N ALA A 118 -1.32 0.41 -10.22
CA ALA A 118 -1.86 1.66 -10.75
C ALA A 118 -3.30 1.95 -10.32
N LYS A 119 -3.95 1.04 -9.59
CA LYS A 119 -5.34 1.14 -9.14
C LYS A 119 -6.33 1.40 -10.28
N ARG A 120 -6.02 0.87 -11.47
CA ARG A 120 -6.85 1.00 -12.66
C ARG A 120 -8.07 0.10 -12.52
N GLY A 121 -9.24 0.70 -12.33
CA GLY A 121 -10.48 -0.05 -12.10
C GLY A 121 -10.97 -0.03 -10.66
N LEU A 122 -10.42 0.81 -9.79
CA LEU A 122 -10.90 0.99 -8.41
C LEU A 122 -12.43 1.14 -8.35
N GLY A 123 -13.08 0.42 -7.42
CA GLY A 123 -14.53 0.35 -7.27
C GLY A 123 -15.26 -0.54 -8.29
N ARG A 124 -14.56 -1.13 -9.27
CA ARG A 124 -15.15 -2.00 -10.31
C ARG A 124 -14.44 -3.34 -10.43
N ASP A 125 -13.13 -3.34 -10.29
CA ASP A 125 -12.29 -4.52 -10.29
C ASP A 125 -12.03 -4.99 -8.85
N ARG A 126 -12.35 -6.26 -8.57
CA ARG A 126 -12.23 -6.85 -7.23
C ARG A 126 -10.80 -6.82 -6.72
N SER A 127 -9.83 -7.30 -7.50
CA SER A 127 -8.43 -7.37 -7.06
C SER A 127 -7.86 -5.98 -6.80
N VAL A 128 -8.29 -4.98 -7.58
CA VAL A 128 -7.89 -3.59 -7.39
C VAL A 128 -8.52 -2.99 -6.12
N GLN A 129 -9.79 -3.29 -5.85
CA GLN A 129 -10.45 -2.86 -4.62
C GLN A 129 -9.78 -3.49 -3.40
N VAL A 130 -9.51 -4.79 -3.42
CA VAL A 130 -8.78 -5.50 -2.35
C VAL A 130 -7.41 -4.88 -2.12
N HIS A 131 -6.71 -4.48 -3.19
CA HIS A 131 -5.42 -3.81 -3.07
C HIS A 131 -5.53 -2.43 -2.41
N GLU A 132 -6.51 -1.59 -2.76
CA GLU A 132 -6.74 -0.30 -2.07
C GLU A 132 -7.15 -0.51 -0.61
N ASP A 133 -8.01 -1.49 -0.34
CA ASP A 133 -8.45 -1.85 1.00
C ASP A 133 -7.27 -2.25 1.89
N ALA A 134 -6.40 -3.15 1.40
CA ALA A 134 -5.19 -3.58 2.10
C ALA A 134 -4.23 -2.41 2.37
N LEU A 135 -4.11 -1.46 1.43
CA LEU A 135 -3.30 -0.26 1.63
C LEU A 135 -3.86 0.67 2.70
N CYS A 136 -5.19 0.79 2.78
CA CYS A 136 -5.83 1.58 3.82
C CYS A 136 -5.61 0.95 5.20
N LEU A 137 -5.75 -0.37 5.31
CA LEU A 137 -5.50 -1.10 6.56
C LEU A 137 -4.03 -1.05 6.99
N ALA A 138 -3.09 -1.26 6.07
CA ALA A 138 -1.67 -1.11 6.35
C ALA A 138 -1.28 0.33 6.74
N PHE A 139 -1.97 1.34 6.19
CA PHE A 139 -1.81 2.73 6.65
C PHE A 139 -2.30 2.92 8.09
N LEU A 140 -3.48 2.41 8.44
CA LEU A 140 -3.99 2.50 9.80
C LEU A 140 -3.04 1.82 10.79
N GLU A 141 -2.51 0.65 10.43
CA GLU A 141 -1.61 -0.14 11.25
C GLU A 141 -0.24 0.53 11.46
N LEU A 142 0.39 1.01 10.39
CA LEU A 142 1.81 1.38 10.43
C LEU A 142 2.07 2.88 10.53
N GLN A 143 1.08 3.73 10.22
CA GLN A 143 1.31 5.16 10.00
C GLN A 143 0.35 6.08 10.75
N LEU A 144 -0.74 5.58 11.34
CA LEU A 144 -1.77 6.43 11.92
C LEU A 144 -1.22 7.31 13.06
N ASP A 145 -0.45 6.71 13.97
CA ASP A 145 0.09 7.42 15.13
C ASP A 145 1.11 8.49 14.71
N GLU A 146 2.07 8.13 13.83
CA GLU A 146 3.03 9.09 13.29
C GLU A 146 2.32 10.26 12.58
N LEU A 147 1.24 9.95 11.85
CA LEU A 147 0.44 10.99 11.19
C LEU A 147 -0.22 11.90 12.23
N ALA A 148 -0.81 11.34 13.29
CA ALA A 148 -1.43 12.09 14.38
C ALA A 148 -0.45 13.07 15.04
N ASP A 149 0.77 12.63 15.32
CA ASP A 149 1.82 13.47 15.89
C ASP A 149 2.20 14.63 14.95
N GLN A 150 2.22 14.40 13.64
CA GLN A 150 2.63 15.40 12.67
C GLN A 150 1.57 16.47 12.36
N MET A 151 0.29 16.11 12.35
CA MET A 151 -0.78 17.03 11.89
C MET A 151 -1.84 17.38 12.94
N GLY A 152 -1.81 16.72 14.09
CA GLY A 152 -2.80 16.88 15.14
C GLY A 152 -4.13 16.16 14.86
N PRO A 153 -4.96 15.97 15.90
CA PRO A 153 -6.10 15.05 15.87
C PRO A 153 -7.15 15.41 14.82
N ASP A 154 -7.52 16.69 14.68
CA ASP A 154 -8.61 17.07 13.77
C ASP A 154 -8.26 16.86 12.29
N ARG A 155 -7.02 17.19 11.89
CA ARG A 155 -6.55 16.91 10.51
C ARG A 155 -6.39 15.41 10.27
N THR A 156 -5.93 14.66 11.27
CA THR A 156 -5.83 13.20 11.14
C THR A 156 -7.19 12.56 10.97
N ILE A 157 -8.21 12.99 11.71
CA ILE A 157 -9.59 12.53 11.54
C ILE A 157 -10.08 12.78 10.10
N ASP A 158 -9.82 13.96 9.54
CA ASP A 158 -10.18 14.27 8.16
C ASP A 158 -9.47 13.37 7.12
N VAL A 159 -8.23 12.96 7.40
CA VAL A 159 -7.48 12.03 6.55
C VAL A 159 -8.04 10.62 6.69
N VAL A 160 -8.27 10.14 7.93
CA VAL A 160 -8.82 8.81 8.20
C VAL A 160 -10.22 8.66 7.62
N ALA A 161 -11.10 9.66 7.76
CA ALA A 161 -12.43 9.62 7.16
C ALA A 161 -12.36 9.48 5.62
N LYS A 162 -11.43 10.19 4.97
CA LYS A 162 -11.17 10.04 3.52
C LYS A 162 -10.52 8.70 3.16
N THR A 163 -9.83 8.05 4.08
CA THR A 163 -9.28 6.71 3.91
C THR A 163 -10.40 5.68 3.98
N ILE A 164 -11.24 5.72 5.02
CA ILE A 164 -12.42 4.85 5.19
C ILE A 164 -13.37 4.95 3.99
N LYS A 165 -13.61 6.14 3.44
CA LYS A 165 -14.48 6.34 2.25
C LYS A 165 -14.01 5.62 0.97
N LYS A 166 -12.76 5.13 0.91
CA LYS A 166 -12.24 4.34 -0.22
C LYS A 166 -12.36 2.83 -0.01
N MET A 167 -12.61 2.41 1.22
CA MET A 167 -12.59 1.02 1.63
C MET A 167 -13.91 0.34 1.30
N SER A 168 -13.86 -0.94 0.93
CA SER A 168 -15.06 -1.76 0.87
C SER A 168 -15.66 -2.00 2.27
N PRO A 169 -16.95 -2.41 2.37
CA PRO A 169 -17.54 -2.77 3.65
C PRO A 169 -16.76 -3.85 4.42
N ALA A 170 -16.18 -4.82 3.71
CA ALA A 170 -15.36 -5.87 4.32
C ALA A 170 -14.09 -5.30 4.95
N ALA A 171 -13.43 -4.37 4.27
CA ALA A 171 -12.24 -3.71 4.79
C ALA A 171 -12.56 -2.76 5.96
N VAL A 172 -13.69 -2.05 5.92
CA VAL A 172 -14.14 -1.24 7.06
C VAL A 172 -14.38 -2.12 8.29
N ALA A 173 -14.98 -3.29 8.12
CA ALA A 173 -15.13 -4.25 9.21
C ALA A 173 -13.77 -4.77 9.71
N ALA A 174 -12.83 -5.05 8.81
CA ALA A 174 -11.48 -5.49 9.15
C ALA A 174 -10.66 -4.43 9.92
N ALA A 175 -10.98 -3.14 9.77
CA ALA A 175 -10.31 -2.07 10.50
C ALA A 175 -10.43 -2.22 12.04
N ALA A 176 -11.48 -2.89 12.54
CA ALA A 176 -11.64 -3.19 13.95
C ALA A 176 -10.58 -4.17 14.50
N GLY A 177 -9.95 -4.97 13.63
CA GLY A 177 -8.88 -5.90 13.97
C GLY A 177 -7.47 -5.30 13.87
N VAL A 178 -7.34 -4.03 13.46
CA VAL A 178 -6.04 -3.37 13.38
C VAL A 178 -5.52 -3.10 14.80
N ALA A 179 -4.28 -3.49 15.08
CA ALA A 179 -3.61 -3.17 16.33
C ALA A 179 -3.28 -1.68 16.38
N LEU A 180 -4.16 -0.90 17.01
CA LEU A 180 -4.01 0.55 17.15
C LEU A 180 -3.57 0.92 18.56
N SER A 181 -2.83 2.03 18.69
CA SER A 181 -2.66 2.69 19.97
C SER A 181 -4.02 3.17 20.52
N PRO A 182 -4.12 3.46 21.83
CA PRO A 182 -5.33 4.05 22.40
C PRO A 182 -5.74 5.36 21.69
N GLU A 183 -4.78 6.15 21.20
CA GLU A 183 -5.07 7.37 20.45
C GLU A 183 -5.53 7.06 19.02
N GLY A 184 -4.83 6.16 18.31
CA GLY A 184 -5.23 5.71 16.97
C GLY A 184 -6.66 5.15 16.95
N ALA A 185 -7.04 4.37 17.96
CA ALA A 185 -8.40 3.85 18.11
C ALA A 185 -9.44 4.97 18.30
N ARG A 186 -9.13 5.99 19.13
CA ARG A 186 -9.99 7.17 19.31
C ARG A 186 -10.16 7.96 18.01
N LEU A 187 -9.08 8.17 17.26
CA LEU A 187 -9.09 8.88 15.99
C LEU A 187 -9.93 8.14 14.94
N LEU A 188 -9.78 6.81 14.85
CA LEU A 188 -10.57 5.98 13.96
C LEU A 188 -12.07 6.04 14.30
N ALA A 189 -12.43 5.88 15.57
CA ALA A 189 -13.82 5.97 16.01
C ALA A 189 -14.47 7.30 15.62
N ARG A 190 -13.80 8.42 15.91
CA ARG A 190 -14.27 9.77 15.52
C ARG A 190 -14.37 9.96 14.01
N ALA A 191 -13.50 9.31 13.23
CA ALA A 191 -13.54 9.39 11.78
C ALA A 191 -14.71 8.64 11.15
N VAL A 192 -15.15 7.53 11.75
CA VAL A 192 -16.32 6.75 11.30
C VAL A 192 -17.64 7.46 11.61
N GLU A 193 -17.69 8.27 12.67
CA GLU A 193 -18.86 9.08 13.04
C GLU A 193 -19.06 10.32 12.13
N ARG A 194 -18.07 10.68 11.32
CA ARG A 194 -18.17 11.82 10.39
C ARG A 194 -18.92 11.40 9.11
N PRO A 195 -20.06 12.05 8.77
CA PRO A 195 -20.78 11.77 7.52
C PRO A 195 -19.95 12.04 6.26
#